data_AF-A0A1F5RY50-F1
#
_entry.id   AF-A0A1F5RY50-F1
#
_cell.length_a   1.000
_cell.length_b   1.000
_cell.length_c   1.000
_cell.angle_alpha   90.00
_cell.angle_beta   90.00
_cell.angle_gamma   90.00
#
_symmetry.space_group_name_H-M   'P 1'
#
loop_
_entity.id
_entity.type
_entity.pdbx_description
1 polymer ?
#
loop_
_entity_poly.entity_id
_entity_poly.type
_entity_poly.pdbx_seq_one_letter_code
_entity_poly.pdbx_strand_id
1 'polypeptide(L)'
;MSEHETALTPGQRAEFLGAATKALVLIADKLGPERALYWAGKGERMQELFLQELMMSIIQAHPFNPSEFLGKGWTVWKGPIDDDGLWGEEDIDPRSLTLSQVEITKFLFETCLKESEQSITGEEKLHRLKEKSDLIRFGGNVFLGLWLNYQANGENSALEDLYRSRGIKFFAFFGLVIRSPSGIRSVLYFHRDDGGRWYWGCHGLGRDRDAAYLLAGCAS
;
A
#
# COMPACT_ATOMS: atom_id res chain seq x y z
N MET A 1 -28.72 12.10 5.24
CA MET A 1 -27.28 11.83 5.08
C MET A 1 -27.05 10.44 5.64
N SER A 2 -26.83 9.45 4.78
CA SER A 2 -26.75 8.04 5.16
C SER A 2 -25.29 7.63 5.19
N GLU A 3 -24.79 7.32 6.38
CA GLU A 3 -23.51 6.64 6.58
C GLU A 3 -23.63 5.21 6.05
N HIS A 4 -22.98 4.93 4.92
CA HIS A 4 -22.79 3.55 4.45
C HIS A 4 -21.38 3.09 4.85
N GLU A 5 -21.24 2.71 6.11
CA GLU A 5 -20.23 1.70 6.48
C GLU A 5 -20.59 0.43 5.71
N THR A 6 -19.75 0.04 4.76
CA THR A 6 -19.91 -1.23 4.03
C THR A 6 -19.49 -2.36 4.94
N ALA A 7 -20.42 -2.76 5.81
CA ALA A 7 -20.25 -3.89 6.68
C ALA A 7 -20.02 -5.16 5.85
N LEU A 8 -19.02 -5.96 6.25
CA LEU A 8 -18.70 -7.24 5.62
C LEU A 8 -19.96 -8.07 5.37
N THR A 9 -20.04 -8.74 4.21
CA THR A 9 -21.14 -9.66 3.93
C THR A 9 -21.11 -10.83 4.92
N PRO A 10 -22.24 -11.49 5.21
CA PRO A 10 -22.26 -12.63 6.14
C PRO A 10 -21.27 -13.74 5.77
N GLY A 11 -21.03 -13.97 4.47
CA GLY A 11 -20.05 -14.95 3.99
C GLY A 11 -18.61 -14.53 4.27
N GLN A 12 -18.25 -13.27 4.00
CA GLN A 12 -16.92 -12.74 4.32
C GLN A 12 -16.67 -12.70 5.83
N ARG A 13 -17.69 -12.39 6.64
CA ARG A 13 -17.59 -12.48 8.11
C ARG A 13 -17.33 -13.91 8.54
N ALA A 14 -18.04 -14.90 7.99
CA ALA A 14 -17.86 -16.30 8.38
C ALA A 14 -16.47 -16.84 8.01
N GLU A 15 -15.93 -16.48 6.85
CA GLU A 15 -14.58 -16.85 6.42
C GLU A 15 -13.51 -16.18 7.28
N PHE A 16 -13.67 -14.88 7.57
CA PHE A 16 -12.78 -14.12 8.45
C PHE A 16 -12.82 -14.63 9.89
N LEU A 17 -14.00 -14.92 10.43
CA LEU A 17 -14.19 -15.59 11.72
C LEU A 17 -13.51 -16.96 11.74
N GLY A 18 -13.58 -17.71 10.65
CA GLY A 18 -12.91 -19.01 10.51
C GLY A 18 -11.38 -18.89 10.58
N ALA A 19 -10.79 -17.92 9.87
CA ALA A 19 -9.35 -17.67 9.88
C ALA A 19 -8.86 -17.11 11.22
N ALA A 20 -9.58 -16.15 11.80
CA ALA A 20 -9.28 -15.58 13.11
C ALA A 20 -9.39 -16.63 14.23
N THR A 21 -10.39 -17.50 14.17
CA THR A 21 -10.55 -18.62 15.13
C THR A 21 -9.37 -19.60 15.02
N LYS A 22 -8.92 -19.94 13.80
CA LYS A 22 -7.74 -20.80 13.61
C LYS A 22 -6.46 -20.16 14.16
N ALA A 23 -6.28 -18.85 13.95
CA ALA A 23 -5.15 -18.11 14.50
C ALA A 23 -5.18 -18.09 16.05
N LEU A 24 -6.35 -17.87 16.65
CA LEU A 24 -6.54 -17.92 18.10
C LEU A 24 -6.24 -19.31 18.68
N VAL A 25 -6.64 -20.38 17.99
CA VAL A 25 -6.31 -21.76 18.40
C VAL A 25 -4.81 -22.02 18.37
N LEU A 26 -4.10 -21.55 17.33
CA LEU A 26 -2.64 -21.70 17.24
C LEU A 26 -1.89 -20.88 18.30
N ILE A 27 -2.41 -19.70 18.66
CA ILE A 27 -1.85 -18.87 19.73
C ILE A 27 -2.10 -19.55 21.09
N ALA A 28 -3.30 -20.05 21.34
CA ALA A 28 -3.65 -20.76 22.57
C ALA A 28 -2.79 -22.02 22.77
N ASP A 29 -2.53 -22.78 21.71
CA ASP A 29 -1.67 -23.98 21.73
C ASP A 29 -0.23 -23.63 22.10
N LYS A 30 0.31 -22.52 21.59
CA LYS A 30 1.65 -22.02 21.94
C LYS A 30 1.77 -21.44 23.35
N LEU A 31 0.70 -20.88 23.89
CA LEU A 31 0.70 -20.24 25.22
C LEU A 31 0.61 -21.25 26.37
N GLY A 32 0.12 -22.46 26.09
CA GLY A 32 -0.14 -23.48 27.11
C GLY A 32 -1.45 -23.27 27.87
N PRO A 33 -1.97 -24.32 28.53
CA PRO A 33 -3.36 -24.39 29.00
C PRO A 33 -3.72 -23.32 30.05
N GLU A 34 -2.82 -22.98 30.98
CA GLU A 34 -3.09 -21.96 32.01
C GLU A 34 -3.23 -20.55 31.44
N ARG A 35 -2.37 -20.19 30.48
CA ARG A 35 -2.42 -18.87 29.81
C ARG A 35 -3.58 -18.79 28.82
N ALA A 36 -3.93 -19.91 28.17
CA ALA A 36 -5.13 -20.02 27.35
C ALA A 36 -6.41 -19.85 28.17
N LEU A 37 -6.48 -20.42 29.39
CA LEU A 37 -7.58 -20.21 30.33
C LEU A 37 -7.68 -18.76 30.84
N TYR A 38 -6.54 -18.12 31.13
CA TYR A 38 -6.49 -16.70 31.48
C TYR A 38 -6.98 -15.82 30.32
N TRP A 39 -6.57 -16.13 29.08
CA TRP A 39 -7.07 -15.51 27.86
C TRP A 39 -8.58 -15.69 27.70
N ALA A 40 -9.11 -16.90 27.89
CA ALA A 40 -10.54 -17.20 27.79
C ALA A 40 -11.37 -16.44 28.84
N GLY A 41 -10.86 -16.26 30.05
CA GLY A 41 -11.50 -15.47 31.12
C GLY A 41 -11.53 -13.95 30.87
N LYS A 42 -10.71 -13.45 29.93
CA LYS A 42 -10.69 -12.07 29.42
C LYS A 42 -11.17 -12.00 27.96
N GLY A 43 -11.82 -13.07 27.49
CA GLY A 43 -11.91 -13.46 26.08
C GLY A 43 -12.43 -12.38 25.14
N GLU A 44 -13.47 -11.65 25.54
CA GLU A 44 -14.08 -10.62 24.69
C GLU A 44 -13.12 -9.45 24.45
N ARG A 45 -12.49 -8.94 25.51
CA ARG A 45 -11.51 -7.83 25.41
C ARG A 45 -10.24 -8.22 24.66
N MET A 46 -9.80 -9.47 24.79
CA MET A 46 -8.63 -9.97 24.04
C MET A 46 -8.96 -10.25 22.57
N GLN A 47 -10.18 -10.71 22.28
CA GLN A 47 -10.69 -10.83 20.91
C GLN A 47 -10.81 -9.45 20.26
N GLU A 48 -11.34 -8.45 20.96
CA GLU A 48 -11.41 -7.07 20.48
C GLU A 48 -10.02 -6.51 20.16
N LEU A 49 -9.06 -6.64 21.07
CA LEU A 49 -7.68 -6.17 20.85
C LEU A 49 -7.00 -6.91 19.69
N PHE A 50 -7.21 -8.22 19.57
CA PHE A 50 -6.66 -9.01 18.47
C PHE A 50 -7.28 -8.64 17.13
N LEU A 51 -8.61 -8.47 17.08
CA LEU A 51 -9.32 -8.03 15.89
C LEU A 51 -8.90 -6.61 15.50
N GLN A 52 -8.71 -5.72 16.47
CA GLN A 52 -8.22 -4.36 16.24
C GLN A 52 -6.81 -4.38 15.64
N GLU A 53 -5.88 -5.15 16.19
CA GLU A 53 -4.53 -5.33 15.65
C GLU A 53 -4.54 -5.91 14.22
N LEU A 54 -5.40 -6.90 14.00
CA LEU A 54 -5.54 -7.55 12.69
C LEU A 54 -6.17 -6.61 11.66
N MET A 55 -7.12 -5.77 12.07
CA MET A 55 -7.73 -4.75 11.21
C MET A 55 -6.75 -3.61 10.88
N MET A 56 -5.85 -3.23 11.80
CA MET A 56 -4.77 -2.28 11.49
C MET A 56 -3.80 -2.82 10.44
N SER A 57 -3.64 -4.15 10.38
CA SER A 57 -2.78 -4.83 9.42
C SER A 57 -3.39 -4.91 8.00
N ILE A 58 -4.63 -4.47 7.79
CA ILE A 58 -5.33 -4.54 6.51
C ILE A 58 -5.64 -3.13 6.00
N ILE A 59 -5.05 -2.77 4.86
CA ILE A 59 -5.35 -1.53 4.15
C ILE A 59 -6.60 -1.73 3.30
N GLN A 60 -7.58 -0.85 3.47
CA GLN A 60 -8.70 -0.75 2.53
C GLN A 60 -8.25 0.09 1.33
N ALA A 61 -8.23 -0.50 0.15
CA ALA A 61 -7.92 0.24 -1.07
C ALA A 61 -9.13 1.08 -1.49
N HIS A 62 -8.88 2.30 -1.97
CA HIS A 62 -9.93 3.24 -2.33
C HIS A 62 -9.75 3.71 -3.78
N PRO A 63 -10.82 3.93 -4.57
CA PRO A 63 -10.68 4.53 -5.89
C PRO A 63 -9.90 5.85 -5.82
N PHE A 64 -8.91 6.02 -6.70
CA PHE A 64 -8.06 7.19 -6.72
C PHE A 64 -8.24 7.97 -8.02
N ASN A 65 -8.65 9.23 -7.90
CA ASN A 65 -8.71 10.17 -9.01
C ASN A 65 -7.59 11.22 -8.84
N PRO A 66 -6.60 11.30 -9.74
CA PRO A 66 -5.51 12.27 -9.65
C PRO A 66 -6.01 13.71 -9.56
N SER A 67 -7.05 14.08 -10.32
CA SER A 67 -7.55 15.45 -10.36
C SER A 67 -8.28 15.87 -9.08
N GLU A 68 -8.96 14.92 -8.42
CA GLU A 68 -9.64 15.17 -7.15
C GLU A 68 -8.64 15.27 -5.99
N PHE A 69 -7.61 14.41 -6.00
CA PHE A 69 -6.64 14.36 -4.91
C PHE A 69 -5.52 15.41 -5.03
N LEU A 70 -4.94 15.57 -6.22
CA LEU A 70 -3.78 16.45 -6.47
C LEU A 70 -4.19 17.82 -7.03
N GLY A 71 -5.43 17.97 -7.47
CA GLY A 71 -5.99 19.19 -8.03
C GLY A 71 -6.06 19.21 -9.56
N LYS A 72 -6.64 20.30 -10.08
CA LYS A 72 -6.95 20.45 -11.51
C LYS A 72 -5.69 20.30 -12.39
N GLY A 73 -5.82 19.54 -13.47
CA GLY A 73 -4.78 19.34 -14.49
C GLY A 73 -3.88 18.12 -14.25
N TRP A 74 -3.99 17.47 -13.08
CA TRP A 74 -3.40 16.16 -12.87
C TRP A 74 -4.28 15.08 -13.51
N THR A 75 -3.67 14.17 -14.26
CA THR A 75 -4.35 13.04 -14.90
C THR A 75 -3.51 11.77 -14.78
N VAL A 76 -4.06 10.63 -15.18
CA VAL A 76 -3.26 9.44 -15.48
C VAL A 76 -2.48 9.71 -16.78
N TRP A 77 -1.23 9.25 -16.87
CA TRP A 77 -0.48 9.29 -18.12
C TRP A 77 -1.08 8.32 -19.13
N LYS A 78 -1.19 8.76 -20.39
CA LYS A 78 -1.70 7.93 -21.50
C LYS A 78 -0.69 7.84 -22.63
N GLY A 79 -0.53 6.64 -23.19
CA GLY A 79 0.32 6.41 -24.35
C GLY A 79 1.82 6.32 -24.04
N PRO A 80 2.68 6.42 -25.08
CA PRO A 80 4.13 6.22 -24.98
C PRO A 80 4.84 7.21 -24.04
N ILE A 81 6.07 6.89 -23.66
CA ILE A 81 6.93 7.72 -22.80
C ILE A 81 7.29 9.07 -23.44
N ASP A 82 7.48 9.09 -24.76
CA ASP A 82 7.95 10.27 -25.52
C ASP A 82 6.82 11.19 -26.02
N ASP A 83 5.57 10.89 -25.67
CA ASP A 83 4.39 11.66 -26.11
C ASP A 83 3.96 12.72 -25.08
N ASP A 84 2.87 13.43 -25.34
CA ASP A 84 2.30 14.45 -24.45
C ASP A 84 1.52 13.86 -23.26
N GLY A 85 1.29 12.55 -23.23
CA GLY A 85 0.62 11.84 -22.14
C GLY A 85 -0.91 11.96 -22.11
N LEU A 86 -1.54 12.47 -23.17
CA LEU A 86 -2.98 12.78 -23.19
C LEU A 86 -3.83 11.73 -23.90
N TRP A 87 -3.24 10.90 -24.77
CA TRP A 87 -3.95 9.96 -25.63
C TRP A 87 -3.40 8.54 -25.57
N GLY A 88 -4.25 7.55 -25.86
CA GLY A 88 -3.90 6.14 -25.79
C GLY A 88 -4.25 5.48 -24.45
N GLU A 89 -3.62 4.34 -24.19
CA GLU A 89 -3.87 3.53 -23.00
C GLU A 89 -3.26 4.15 -21.75
N GLU A 90 -3.97 4.01 -20.62
CA GLU A 90 -3.50 4.48 -19.32
C GLU A 90 -2.32 3.66 -18.80
N ASP A 91 -1.27 4.34 -18.33
CA ASP A 91 -0.09 3.68 -17.73
C ASP A 91 -0.38 3.33 -16.26
N ILE A 92 -1.18 2.28 -16.10
CA ILE A 92 -1.65 1.75 -14.82
C ILE A 92 -1.44 0.22 -14.77
N ASP A 93 -1.20 -0.33 -13.58
CA ASP A 93 -1.27 -1.77 -13.36
C ASP A 93 -2.73 -2.17 -13.05
N PRO A 94 -3.47 -2.76 -14.00
CA PRO A 94 -4.90 -3.06 -13.80
C PRO A 94 -5.13 -4.06 -12.66
N ARG A 95 -4.14 -4.88 -12.30
CA ARG A 95 -4.22 -5.81 -11.17
C ARG A 95 -4.25 -5.09 -9.84
N SER A 96 -3.65 -3.90 -9.76
CA SER A 96 -3.76 -3.07 -8.55
C SER A 96 -5.19 -2.57 -8.36
N LEU A 97 -5.89 -2.23 -9.45
CA LEU A 97 -7.27 -1.72 -9.37
C LEU A 97 -8.25 -2.73 -8.80
N THR A 98 -7.97 -4.03 -8.98
CA THR A 98 -8.83 -5.11 -8.46
C THR A 98 -8.62 -5.37 -6.98
N LEU A 99 -7.57 -4.81 -6.36
CA LEU A 99 -7.34 -4.92 -4.92
C LEU A 99 -8.37 -4.07 -4.17
N SER A 100 -9.21 -4.72 -3.38
CA SER A 100 -10.07 -4.06 -2.39
C SER A 100 -9.38 -3.92 -1.04
N GLN A 101 -8.49 -4.86 -0.71
CA GLN A 101 -7.76 -4.91 0.56
C GLN A 101 -6.33 -5.40 0.34
N VAL A 102 -5.41 -4.91 1.16
CA VAL A 102 -4.00 -5.35 1.16
C VAL A 102 -3.52 -5.53 2.59
N GLU A 103 -2.98 -6.72 2.91
CA GLU A 103 -2.33 -6.97 4.19
C GLU A 103 -0.91 -6.39 4.19
N ILE A 104 -0.53 -5.65 5.24
CA ILE A 104 0.81 -5.06 5.39
C ILE A 104 1.90 -6.13 5.28
N THR A 105 1.66 -7.33 5.82
CA THR A 105 2.60 -8.45 5.77
C THR A 105 2.95 -8.88 4.34
N LYS A 106 2.02 -8.68 3.39
CA LYS A 106 2.17 -9.01 1.97
C LYS A 106 2.84 -7.90 1.15
N PHE A 107 3.17 -6.76 1.75
CA PHE A 107 3.95 -5.73 1.07
C PHE A 107 5.34 -6.28 0.72
N LEU A 108 5.72 -6.09 -0.54
CA LEU A 108 7.04 -6.34 -1.07
C LEU A 108 7.68 -5.00 -1.43
N PHE A 109 8.98 -4.89 -1.16
CA PHE A 109 9.77 -3.71 -1.46
C PHE A 109 10.92 -4.04 -2.41
N GLU A 110 10.98 -3.34 -3.53
CA GLU A 110 11.90 -3.65 -4.62
C GLU A 110 12.76 -2.43 -4.99
N THR A 111 14.07 -2.64 -5.15
CA THR A 111 15.01 -1.60 -5.58
C THR A 111 15.22 -1.57 -7.10
N CYS A 112 15.00 -2.70 -7.77
CA CYS A 112 15.26 -2.94 -9.20
C CYS A 112 16.70 -2.68 -9.68
N LEU A 113 17.66 -2.51 -8.77
CA LEU A 113 19.07 -2.38 -9.11
C LEU A 113 19.68 -3.75 -9.40
N LYS A 114 20.50 -3.81 -10.45
CA LYS A 114 21.36 -4.95 -10.76
C LYS A 114 22.67 -4.82 -9.98
N GLU A 115 23.42 -5.92 -9.92
CA GLU A 115 24.77 -5.91 -9.37
C GLU A 115 25.61 -4.82 -10.05
N SER A 116 26.37 -4.05 -9.27
CA SER A 116 27.16 -2.86 -9.64
C SER A 116 26.41 -1.54 -9.87
N GLU A 117 25.09 -1.53 -10.04
CA GLU A 117 24.34 -0.28 -10.21
C GLU A 117 24.16 0.46 -8.89
N GLN A 118 24.54 1.73 -8.83
CA GLN A 118 24.30 2.61 -7.68
C GLN A 118 22.97 3.36 -7.79
N SER A 119 22.52 3.60 -9.03
CA SER A 119 21.32 4.38 -9.34
C SER A 119 20.78 4.03 -10.73
N ILE A 120 19.47 4.19 -10.91
CA ILE A 120 18.77 4.13 -12.20
C ILE A 120 17.70 5.23 -12.26
N THR A 121 17.25 5.61 -13.45
CA THR A 121 16.11 6.53 -13.58
C THR A 121 14.82 5.91 -13.07
N GLY A 122 13.83 6.75 -12.77
CA GLY A 122 12.47 6.28 -12.48
C GLY A 122 11.85 5.52 -13.66
N GLU A 123 12.14 5.93 -14.90
CA GLU A 123 11.65 5.25 -16.10
C GLU A 123 12.28 3.85 -16.27
N GLU A 124 13.59 3.72 -16.06
CA GLU A 124 14.27 2.42 -16.11
C GLU A 124 13.77 1.49 -15.00
N LYS A 125 13.50 2.05 -13.80
CA LYS A 125 12.86 1.31 -12.70
C LYS A 125 11.47 0.83 -13.10
N LEU A 126 10.62 1.71 -13.64
CA LEU A 126 9.29 1.36 -14.11
C LEU A 126 9.33 0.27 -15.20
N HIS A 127 10.25 0.38 -16.16
CA HIS A 127 10.46 -0.59 -17.23
C HIS A 127 10.74 -1.99 -16.64
N ARG A 128 11.76 -2.11 -15.78
CA ARG A 128 12.12 -3.39 -15.14
C ARG A 128 10.99 -3.98 -14.30
N LEU A 129 10.18 -3.12 -13.70
CA LEU A 129 9.03 -3.56 -12.92
C LEU A 129 7.89 -4.09 -13.80
N LYS A 130 7.70 -3.53 -14.98
CA LYS A 130 6.72 -4.06 -15.95
C LYS A 130 7.11 -5.44 -16.47
N GLU A 131 8.40 -5.79 -16.46
CA GLU A 131 8.90 -7.13 -16.80
C GLU A 131 8.63 -8.17 -15.69
N LYS A 132 8.39 -7.74 -14.44
CA LYS A 132 8.06 -8.63 -13.31
C LYS A 132 6.58 -8.99 -13.28
N SER A 133 6.20 -10.05 -13.98
CA SER A 133 4.81 -10.52 -14.05
C SER A 133 4.26 -11.02 -12.72
N ASP A 134 5.12 -11.47 -11.80
CA ASP A 134 4.78 -12.01 -10.48
C ASP A 134 4.56 -10.91 -9.41
N LEU A 135 4.76 -9.65 -9.77
CA LEU A 135 4.62 -8.51 -8.87
C LEU A 135 3.47 -7.61 -9.32
N ILE A 136 2.45 -7.46 -8.47
CA ILE A 136 1.44 -6.40 -8.60
C ILE A 136 2.07 -5.11 -8.07
N ARG A 137 2.23 -4.12 -8.95
CA ARG A 137 2.71 -2.79 -8.57
C ARG A 137 1.55 -2.02 -7.96
N PHE A 138 1.69 -1.51 -6.74
CA PHE A 138 0.62 -0.74 -6.13
C PHE A 138 0.41 0.59 -6.84
N GLY A 139 -0.84 0.87 -7.19
CA GLY A 139 -1.30 2.11 -7.81
C GLY A 139 -1.88 3.11 -6.79
N GLY A 140 -2.53 4.15 -7.33
CA GLY A 140 -3.12 5.22 -6.53
C GLY A 140 -4.15 4.75 -5.49
N ASN A 141 -4.79 3.60 -5.73
CA ASN A 141 -5.82 3.08 -4.84
C ASN A 141 -5.28 2.60 -3.49
N VAL A 142 -4.14 1.92 -3.50
CA VAL A 142 -3.44 1.49 -2.28
C VAL A 142 -2.77 2.68 -1.61
N PHE A 143 -2.20 3.60 -2.40
CA PHE A 143 -1.66 4.87 -1.88
C PHE A 143 -2.72 5.64 -1.07
N LEU A 144 -3.91 5.84 -1.63
CA LEU A 144 -4.98 6.55 -0.96
C LEU A 144 -5.44 5.81 0.30
N GLY A 145 -5.57 4.48 0.23
CA GLY A 145 -5.91 3.64 1.38
C GLY A 145 -4.93 3.82 2.55
N LEU A 146 -3.63 3.81 2.27
CA LEU A 146 -2.60 4.08 3.28
C LEU A 146 -2.67 5.49 3.84
N TRP A 147 -2.91 6.50 2.98
CA TRP A 147 -3.01 7.88 3.43
C TRP A 147 -4.21 8.10 4.35
N LEU A 148 -5.39 7.58 3.98
CA LEU A 148 -6.59 7.66 4.79
C LEU A 148 -6.42 6.90 6.12
N ASN A 149 -5.77 5.73 6.09
CA ASN A 149 -5.43 5.00 7.31
C ASN A 149 -4.50 5.82 8.22
N TYR A 150 -3.51 6.52 7.68
CA TYR A 150 -2.63 7.41 8.45
C TYR A 150 -3.40 8.58 9.07
N GLN A 151 -4.25 9.24 8.30
CA GLN A 151 -5.06 10.36 8.79
C GLN A 151 -6.00 9.95 9.92
N ALA A 152 -6.55 8.73 9.87
CA ALA A 152 -7.46 8.23 10.89
C ALA A 152 -6.75 7.73 12.16
N ASN A 153 -5.57 7.11 12.03
CA ASN A 153 -4.94 6.35 13.13
C ASN A 153 -3.63 6.95 13.66
N GLY A 154 -3.01 7.89 12.94
CA GLY A 154 -1.76 8.54 13.35
C GLY A 154 -0.65 7.55 13.66
N GLU A 155 -0.21 7.51 14.93
CA GLU A 155 0.86 6.63 15.41
C GLU A 155 0.52 5.13 15.38
N ASN A 156 -0.76 4.79 15.23
CA ASN A 156 -1.25 3.41 15.11
C ASN A 156 -1.59 3.04 13.66
N SER A 157 -1.06 3.80 12.70
CA SER A 157 -1.29 3.55 11.28
C SER A 157 -0.37 2.49 10.72
N ALA A 158 -0.78 1.95 9.58
CA ALA A 158 0.01 1.03 8.79
C ALA A 158 1.34 1.60 8.30
N LEU A 159 1.41 2.90 8.03
CA LEU A 159 2.66 3.56 7.66
C LEU A 159 3.66 3.52 8.82
N GLU A 160 3.19 3.77 10.05
CA GLU A 160 4.03 3.62 11.24
C GLU A 160 4.40 2.16 11.50
N ASP A 161 3.51 1.20 11.22
CA ASP A 161 3.86 -0.22 11.33
C ASP A 161 4.94 -0.64 10.33
N LEU A 162 4.87 -0.18 9.08
CA LEU A 162 5.93 -0.38 8.09
C LEU A 162 7.28 0.19 8.57
N TYR A 163 7.27 1.37 9.20
CA TYR A 163 8.47 1.95 9.78
C TYR A 163 8.99 1.13 10.96
N ARG A 164 8.15 0.83 11.95
CA ARG A 164 8.54 0.11 13.18
C ARG A 164 9.00 -1.32 12.90
N SER A 165 8.32 -2.02 12.01
CA SER A 165 8.59 -3.44 11.74
C SER A 165 9.69 -3.67 10.70
N ARG A 166 9.86 -2.76 9.73
CA ARG A 166 10.75 -2.96 8.58
C ARG A 166 11.72 -1.82 8.32
N GLY A 167 11.70 -0.75 9.12
CA GLY A 167 12.59 0.41 8.96
C GLY A 167 12.31 1.23 7.70
N ILE A 168 11.14 1.04 7.07
CA ILE A 168 10.81 1.70 5.80
C ILE A 168 10.51 3.17 6.07
N LYS A 169 11.28 4.06 5.43
CA LYS A 169 11.09 5.52 5.51
C LYS A 169 10.71 6.17 4.19
N PHE A 170 10.83 5.43 3.08
CA PHE A 170 10.54 5.93 1.74
C PHE A 170 10.06 4.79 0.86
N PHE A 171 9.01 5.01 0.08
CA PHE A 171 8.61 4.11 -1.01
C PHE A 171 7.64 4.78 -1.99
N ALA A 172 7.60 4.28 -3.22
CA ALA A 172 6.84 4.83 -4.34
C ALA A 172 5.90 3.80 -4.99
N PHE A 173 4.86 4.30 -5.65
CA PHE A 173 3.73 3.56 -6.20
C PHE A 173 3.79 3.57 -7.73
N PHE A 174 4.51 2.63 -8.32
CA PHE A 174 4.67 2.54 -9.79
C PHE A 174 3.54 1.77 -10.49
N GLY A 175 2.47 1.40 -9.76
CA GLY A 175 1.25 0.86 -10.35
C GLY A 175 0.37 1.93 -10.98
N LEU A 176 0.70 3.21 -10.83
CA LEU A 176 0.01 4.33 -11.46
C LEU A 176 1.02 5.42 -11.85
N VAL A 177 1.15 5.69 -13.15
CA VAL A 177 1.89 6.86 -13.63
C VAL A 177 0.92 8.02 -13.81
N ILE A 178 1.22 9.13 -13.15
CA ILE A 178 0.45 10.36 -13.24
C ILE A 178 1.16 11.37 -14.14
N ARG A 179 0.36 12.20 -14.79
CA ARG A 179 0.79 13.33 -15.59
C ARG A 179 0.54 14.61 -14.81
N SER A 180 1.59 15.40 -14.60
CA SER A 180 1.43 16.74 -14.01
C SER A 180 0.73 17.70 -14.98
N PRO A 181 0.20 18.84 -14.50
CA PRO A 181 -0.30 19.90 -15.37
C PRO A 181 0.74 20.39 -16.39
N SER A 182 2.03 20.31 -16.04
CA SER A 182 3.17 20.66 -16.90
C SER A 182 3.61 19.52 -17.84
N GLY A 183 2.89 18.40 -17.90
CA GLY A 183 3.21 17.28 -18.79
C GLY A 183 4.34 16.37 -18.30
N ILE A 184 4.66 16.39 -17.01
CA ILE A 184 5.73 15.56 -16.44
C ILE A 184 5.17 14.22 -15.99
N ARG A 185 5.75 13.11 -16.47
CA ARG A 185 5.54 11.75 -15.99
C ARG A 185 6.04 11.61 -14.55
N SER A 186 5.15 11.25 -13.64
CA SER A 186 5.49 11.12 -12.23
C SER A 186 4.80 9.91 -11.58
N VAL A 187 5.29 9.52 -10.41
CA VAL A 187 4.63 8.54 -9.51
C VAL A 187 4.41 9.15 -8.14
N LEU A 188 3.44 8.61 -7.40
CA LEU A 188 3.21 8.96 -6.00
C LEU A 188 4.23 8.27 -5.10
N TYR A 189 4.56 8.88 -3.97
CA TYR A 189 5.43 8.29 -2.97
C TYR A 189 5.07 8.76 -1.56
N PHE A 190 5.49 7.97 -0.56
CA PHE A 190 5.55 8.36 0.83
C PHE A 190 7.00 8.56 1.27
N HIS A 191 7.23 9.53 2.15
CA HIS A 191 8.47 9.66 2.90
C HIS A 191 8.20 10.05 4.34
N ARG A 192 9.03 9.55 5.24
CA ARG A 192 8.99 9.89 6.67
C ARG A 192 10.14 10.84 6.99
N ASP A 193 9.83 11.99 7.58
CA ASP A 193 10.86 12.93 8.03
C ASP A 193 11.55 12.46 9.32
N ASP A 194 12.63 13.14 9.69
CA ASP A 194 13.34 12.88 10.94
C ASP A 194 12.52 13.29 12.18
N GLY A 195 11.52 14.16 11.99
CA GLY A 195 10.58 14.61 13.02
C GLY A 195 9.47 13.62 13.36
N GLY A 196 9.39 12.49 12.65
CA GLY A 196 8.41 11.46 12.95
C GLY A 196 7.21 11.37 12.02
N ARG A 197 7.10 12.26 11.03
CA ARG A 197 5.87 12.47 10.27
C ARG A 197 5.96 11.91 8.86
N TRP A 198 4.86 11.32 8.41
CA TRP A 198 4.70 10.89 7.04
C TRP A 198 4.16 12.00 6.17
N TYR A 199 4.76 12.11 4.99
CA TYR A 199 4.37 13.01 3.93
C TYR A 199 4.26 12.22 2.64
N TRP A 200 3.49 12.75 1.70
CA TRP A 200 3.45 12.26 0.34
C TRP A 200 3.93 13.32 -0.64
N GLY A 201 4.27 12.88 -1.83
CA GLY A 201 4.59 13.76 -2.94
C GLY A 201 4.45 13.08 -4.28
N CYS A 202 4.76 13.84 -5.33
CA CYS A 202 4.89 13.34 -6.69
C CYS A 202 6.36 13.38 -7.09
N HIS A 203 6.82 12.34 -7.78
CA HIS A 203 8.21 12.23 -8.21
C HIS A 203 8.30 12.03 -9.71
N GLY A 204 8.97 12.96 -10.40
CA GLY A 204 9.20 12.87 -11.84
C GLY A 204 10.14 11.71 -12.20
N LEU A 205 9.77 10.92 -13.21
CA LEU A 205 10.46 9.68 -13.57
C LEU A 205 11.78 9.90 -14.34
N GLY A 206 11.97 11.05 -14.98
CA GLY A 206 13.14 11.35 -15.82
C GLY A 206 14.44 11.73 -15.09
N ARG A 207 14.56 11.53 -13.78
CA ARG A 207 15.79 11.80 -13.02
C ARG A 207 16.41 10.52 -12.50
N ASP A 208 17.75 10.44 -12.49
CA ASP A 208 18.51 9.35 -11.88
C ASP A 208 18.31 9.32 -10.37
N ARG A 209 18.13 8.11 -9.81
CA ARG A 209 17.86 7.90 -8.38
C ARG A 209 18.56 6.68 -7.82
N ASP A 210 19.00 6.79 -6.57
CA ASP A 210 19.75 5.75 -5.88
C ASP A 210 18.88 4.56 -5.43
N ALA A 211 19.53 3.62 -4.76
CA ALA A 211 18.94 2.41 -4.18
C ALA A 211 17.83 2.64 -3.14
N ALA A 212 17.74 3.83 -2.53
CA ALA A 212 16.80 4.10 -1.43
C ALA A 212 15.35 4.26 -1.90
N TYR A 213 15.12 4.34 -3.22
CA TYR A 213 13.79 4.47 -3.82
C TYR A 213 13.09 3.12 -3.93
N LEU A 214 12.57 2.62 -2.82
CA LEU A 214 11.80 1.38 -2.79
C LEU A 214 10.48 1.55 -3.58
N LEU A 215 10.15 0.54 -4.35
CA LEU A 215 8.78 0.35 -4.86
C LEU A 215 7.98 -0.41 -3.81
N ALA A 216 6.70 -0.06 -3.61
CA ALA A 216 5.75 -0.95 -2.95
C ALA A 216 4.89 -1.78 -3.95
N GLY A 217 4.74 -3.07 -3.66
CA GLY A 217 3.85 -3.99 -4.38
C GLY A 217 3.48 -5.22 -3.54
N CYS A 218 2.82 -6.20 -4.14
CA CYS A 218 2.64 -7.54 -3.55
C CYS A 218 2.75 -8.62 -4.64
N ALA A 219 2.88 -9.88 -4.22
CA ALA A 219 2.84 -11.00 -5.15
C ALA A 219 1.50 -11.03 -5.91
N SER A 220 1.55 -11.41 -7.18
CA SER A 220 0.40 -11.58 -8.07
C SER A 220 -0.43 -12.83 -7.79
#